data_AF-A0AAV2AD52-F1
#
_entry.id   AF-A0AAV2AD52-F1
#
_cell.length_a   1.000
_cell.length_b   1.000
_cell.length_c   1.000
_cell.angle_alpha   90.00
_cell.angle_beta   90.00
_cell.angle_gamma   90.00
#
_symmetry.space_group_name_H-M   'P 1'
#
loop_
_entity.id
_entity.type
_entity.pdbx_description
1 polymer ?
#
loop_
_entity_poly.entity_id
_entity_poly.type
_entity_poly.pdbx_seq_one_letter_code
_entity_poly.pdbx_strand_id
1 'polypeptide(L)'
;MTVTEGCNTGVSYYLADFFGHSEPAIRLLLSLFVGYPLALFYRHVLFGTAPVIQNLFFTLCGITIGFYNYGFDIFHSLLSVFIMYFILITVGGTFCSVVISFIFFMAYLLTGYYCTATDEYDMKWTTPQCILTLRLIGLSWDVYDGQKSEVNLSEEQKETALKRCPSLLEIGGHAYFSCGFLVSSQFPMKRYLNLVEGKFKEKILNGNPDCVSAGLKRMFQAILIFSVYIIGNRFFPEKVFYSHGFEEFPSWKKILIIVICSRLYFCRYAAVWILSCGMAGIQDTMYFSSMNSFVYSLRKTLKHSFLLAFLKRKRCCCRMP
;
A
#
# COMPACT_ATOMS: atom_id res chain seq x y z
N MET A 1 -28.15 12.67 11.76
CA MET A 1 -27.88 12.01 13.06
C MET A 1 -26.60 12.61 13.58
N THR A 2 -26.69 13.30 14.71
CA THR A 2 -25.61 14.04 15.36
C THR A 2 -24.51 13.08 15.78
N VAL A 3 -23.34 13.22 15.16
CA VAL A 3 -22.11 12.56 15.58
C VAL A 3 -21.79 13.08 16.98
N THR A 4 -21.83 12.20 17.97
CA THR A 4 -21.32 12.49 19.30
C THR A 4 -19.83 12.80 19.17
N GLU A 5 -19.44 14.05 19.40
CA GLU A 5 -18.08 14.46 19.73
C GLU A 5 -17.68 13.80 21.05
N GLY A 6 -17.29 12.53 20.99
CA GLY A 6 -16.54 11.90 22.06
C GLY A 6 -15.14 12.52 22.04
N CYS A 7 -14.75 13.17 23.13
CA CYS A 7 -13.35 13.52 23.38
C CYS A 7 -12.51 12.23 23.31
N ASN A 8 -11.89 11.97 22.16
CA ASN A 8 -11.07 10.77 21.95
C ASN A 8 -9.76 10.94 22.71
N THR A 9 -9.74 10.54 23.98
CA THR A 9 -8.55 10.53 24.85
C THR A 9 -7.64 9.32 24.58
N GLY A 10 -7.44 8.97 23.31
CA GLY A 10 -6.62 7.82 22.91
C GLY A 10 -5.13 8.16 22.79
N VAL A 11 -4.24 7.16 22.90
CA VAL A 11 -2.79 7.34 22.67
C VAL A 11 -2.50 7.95 21.29
N SER A 12 -3.30 7.60 20.28
CA SER A 12 -3.22 8.19 18.93
C SER A 12 -3.43 9.70 18.93
N TYR A 13 -4.38 10.20 19.71
CA TYR A 13 -4.71 11.62 19.80
C TYR A 13 -3.58 12.42 20.46
N TYR A 14 -3.05 11.94 21.59
CA TYR A 14 -1.91 12.59 22.25
C TYR A 14 -0.66 12.65 21.37
N LEU A 15 -0.37 11.58 20.64
CA LEU A 15 0.75 11.56 19.69
C LEU A 15 0.49 12.49 18.48
N ALA A 16 -0.75 12.57 18.01
CA ALA A 16 -1.14 13.47 16.92
C ALA A 16 -0.91 14.94 17.30
N ASP A 17 -1.34 15.34 18.49
CA ASP A 17 -1.11 16.68 19.04
C ASP A 17 0.39 16.96 19.22
N PHE A 18 1.13 16.03 19.80
CA PHE A 18 2.58 16.18 20.00
C PHE A 18 3.38 16.34 18.69
N PHE A 19 3.04 15.58 17.66
CA PHE A 19 3.72 15.64 16.36
C PHE A 19 3.13 16.69 15.40
N GLY A 20 2.01 17.34 15.75
CA GLY A 20 1.32 18.29 14.87
C GLY A 20 0.81 17.65 13.58
N HIS A 21 0.34 16.41 13.66
CA HIS A 21 -0.17 15.63 12.53
C HIS A 21 -1.61 15.18 12.78
N SER A 22 -2.34 14.80 11.73
CA SER A 22 -3.72 14.31 11.89
C SER A 22 -3.76 12.95 12.59
N GLU A 23 -4.75 12.75 13.46
CA GLU A 23 -4.93 11.48 14.19
C GLU A 23 -4.97 10.25 13.26
N PRO A 24 -5.69 10.27 12.11
CA PRO A 24 -5.67 9.14 11.18
C PRO A 24 -4.25 8.78 10.70
N ALA A 25 -3.40 9.77 10.43
CA ALA A 25 -2.03 9.53 9.97
C ALA A 25 -1.18 8.82 11.04
N ILE A 26 -1.36 9.19 12.31
CA ILE A 26 -0.68 8.54 13.44
C ILE A 26 -1.21 7.12 13.65
N ARG A 27 -2.53 6.88 13.58
CA ARG A 27 -3.11 5.53 13.67
C ARG A 27 -2.57 4.60 12.59
N LEU A 28 -2.45 5.08 11.36
CA LEU A 28 -1.84 4.33 10.27
C LEU A 28 -0.38 3.99 10.57
N LEU A 29 0.41 4.97 11.01
CA LEU A 29 1.83 4.77 11.30
C LEU A 29 2.02 3.72 12.41
N LEU A 30 1.26 3.83 13.50
CA LEU A 30 1.25 2.84 14.58
C LEU A 30 0.88 1.45 14.07
N SER A 31 -0.12 1.36 13.19
CA SER A 31 -0.56 0.09 12.59
C SER A 31 0.52 -0.55 11.72
N LEU A 32 1.30 0.24 10.99
CA LEU A 32 2.44 -0.26 10.21
C LEU A 32 3.55 -0.77 11.14
N PHE A 33 3.83 -0.08 12.25
CA PHE A 33 4.80 -0.55 13.24
C PHE A 33 4.35 -1.84 13.95
N VAL A 34 3.07 -1.96 14.33
CA VAL A 34 2.47 -3.20 14.88
C VAL A 34 2.54 -4.34 13.86
N GLY A 35 2.56 -4.02 12.56
CA GLY A 35 2.78 -4.99 11.51
C GLY A 35 4.10 -5.76 11.60
N TYR A 36 5.19 -5.15 12.08
CA TYR A 36 6.49 -5.80 12.21
C TYR A 36 6.54 -6.96 13.21
N PRO A 37 6.10 -6.81 14.48
CA PRO A 37 6.04 -7.93 15.40
C PRO A 37 5.07 -9.02 14.93
N LEU A 38 3.95 -8.67 14.29
CA LEU A 38 3.04 -9.66 13.67
C LEU A 38 3.71 -10.42 12.52
N ALA A 39 4.48 -9.72 11.68
CA ALA A 39 5.24 -10.34 10.60
C ALA A 39 6.32 -11.29 11.11
N LEU A 40 7.03 -10.91 12.16
CA LEU A 40 8.01 -11.77 12.84
C LEU A 40 7.33 -12.99 13.49
N PHE A 41 6.21 -12.78 14.17
CA PHE A 41 5.43 -13.86 14.78
C PHE A 41 4.97 -14.86 13.71
N TYR A 42 4.37 -14.38 12.62
CA TYR A 42 4.01 -15.23 11.50
C TYR A 42 5.23 -16.01 10.99
N ARG A 43 6.35 -15.32 10.75
CA ARG A 43 7.56 -15.91 10.18
C ARG A 43 8.16 -17.01 11.06
N HIS A 44 8.16 -16.83 12.37
CA HIS A 44 8.80 -17.76 13.30
C HIS A 44 7.88 -18.87 13.82
N VAL A 45 6.56 -18.62 13.88
CA VAL A 45 5.60 -19.52 14.53
C VAL A 45 4.64 -20.16 13.53
N LEU A 46 4.12 -19.40 12.57
CA LEU A 46 3.04 -19.85 11.69
C LEU A 46 3.51 -20.25 10.29
N PHE A 47 4.72 -19.84 9.89
CA PHE A 47 5.23 -20.10 8.55
C PHE A 47 5.36 -21.60 8.30
N GLY A 48 4.67 -22.09 7.25
CA GLY A 48 4.67 -23.50 6.89
C GLY A 48 3.74 -24.39 7.73
N THR A 49 2.86 -23.79 8.55
CA THR A 49 1.72 -24.49 9.18
C THR A 49 0.58 -24.70 8.18
N ALA A 50 -0.54 -25.31 8.59
CA ALA A 50 -1.68 -25.52 7.70
C ALA A 50 -2.20 -24.20 7.09
N PRO A 51 -2.53 -24.14 5.78
CA PRO A 51 -2.99 -22.91 5.13
C PRO A 51 -4.17 -22.23 5.82
N VAL A 52 -5.08 -23.02 6.40
CA VAL A 52 -6.24 -22.52 7.17
C VAL A 52 -5.81 -21.65 8.35
N ILE A 53 -4.77 -22.06 9.10
CA ILE A 53 -4.26 -21.32 10.26
C ILE A 53 -3.64 -19.99 9.80
N GLN A 54 -2.85 -20.04 8.72
CA GLN A 54 -2.21 -18.85 8.16
C GLN A 54 -3.25 -17.85 7.63
N ASN A 55 -4.24 -18.32 6.86
CA ASN A 55 -5.34 -17.48 6.35
C ASN A 55 -6.15 -16.85 7.49
N LEU A 56 -6.45 -17.61 8.55
CA LEU A 56 -7.18 -17.12 9.70
C LEU A 56 -6.39 -16.03 10.44
N PHE A 57 -5.10 -16.26 10.67
CA PHE A 57 -4.20 -15.28 11.27
C PHE A 57 -4.19 -13.97 10.47
N PHE A 58 -3.97 -14.05 9.14
CA PHE A 58 -3.97 -12.86 8.29
C PHE A 58 -5.30 -12.11 8.31
N THR A 59 -6.41 -12.85 8.19
CA THR A 59 -7.76 -12.28 8.22
C THR A 59 -8.03 -11.56 9.54
N LEU A 60 -7.80 -12.22 10.68
CA LEU A 60 -8.09 -11.65 12.00
C LEU A 60 -7.20 -10.45 12.32
N CYS A 61 -5.89 -10.55 12.05
CA CYS A 61 -4.97 -9.44 12.26
C CYS A 61 -5.31 -8.24 11.38
N GLY A 62 -5.58 -8.45 10.09
CA GLY A 62 -5.90 -7.36 9.17
C GLY A 62 -7.25 -6.71 9.49
N ILE A 63 -8.28 -7.47 9.89
CA ILE A 63 -9.55 -6.91 10.35
C ILE A 63 -9.35 -6.10 11.64
N THR A 64 -8.60 -6.62 12.61
CA THR A 64 -8.32 -5.92 13.88
C THR A 64 -7.63 -4.59 13.63
N ILE A 65 -6.60 -4.60 12.77
CA ILE A 65 -5.87 -3.40 12.38
C ILE A 65 -6.77 -2.44 11.59
N GLY A 66 -7.60 -2.96 10.69
CA GLY A 66 -8.57 -2.17 9.95
C GLY A 66 -9.59 -1.48 10.86
N PHE A 67 -10.13 -2.22 11.83
CA PHE A 67 -11.04 -1.69 12.84
C PHE A 67 -10.40 -0.61 13.70
N TYR A 68 -9.11 -0.75 14.07
CA TYR A 68 -8.39 0.30 14.79
C TYR A 68 -8.26 1.60 13.99
N ASN A 69 -8.09 1.53 12.65
CA ASN A 69 -7.93 2.71 11.81
C ASN A 69 -9.26 3.38 11.43
N TYR A 70 -10.30 2.59 11.18
CA TYR A 70 -11.54 3.05 10.53
C TYR A 70 -12.82 2.72 11.31
N GLY A 71 -12.70 2.06 12.47
CA GLY A 71 -13.85 1.63 13.26
C GLY A 71 -14.81 0.75 12.46
N PHE A 72 -16.10 1.09 12.52
CA PHE A 72 -17.17 0.38 11.81
C PHE A 72 -17.10 0.53 10.28
N ASP A 73 -16.37 1.51 9.74
CA ASP A 73 -16.25 1.63 8.28
C ASP A 73 -15.48 0.45 7.65
N ILE A 74 -14.83 -0.41 8.45
CA ILE A 74 -14.22 -1.66 7.97
C ILE A 74 -15.26 -2.59 7.30
N PHE A 75 -16.55 -2.45 7.62
CA PHE A 75 -17.64 -3.21 7.01
C PHE A 75 -17.72 -3.03 5.48
N HIS A 76 -17.31 -1.89 4.94
CA HIS A 76 -17.23 -1.67 3.49
C HIS A 76 -16.28 -2.67 2.82
N SER A 77 -15.11 -2.91 3.43
CA SER A 77 -14.11 -3.85 2.93
C SER A 77 -14.56 -5.30 3.10
N LEU A 78 -15.19 -5.62 4.24
CA LEU A 78 -15.70 -6.97 4.53
C LEU A 78 -16.78 -7.35 3.52
N LEU A 79 -17.75 -6.45 3.32
CA LEU A 79 -18.81 -6.62 2.34
C LEU A 79 -18.23 -6.84 0.93
N SER A 80 -17.18 -6.09 0.56
CA SER A 80 -16.53 -6.23 -0.75
C SER A 80 -15.93 -7.63 -0.95
N VAL A 81 -15.29 -8.19 0.09
CA VAL A 81 -14.77 -9.57 0.08
C VAL A 81 -15.90 -10.59 -0.08
N PHE A 82 -17.00 -10.43 0.65
CA PHE A 82 -18.17 -11.31 0.54
C PHE A 82 -18.80 -11.25 -0.86
N ILE A 83 -18.97 -10.05 -1.42
CA ILE A 83 -19.53 -9.86 -2.75
C ILE A 83 -18.63 -10.50 -3.81
N MET A 84 -17.32 -10.33 -3.72
CA MET A 84 -16.38 -10.96 -4.65
C MET A 84 -16.51 -12.49 -4.62
N TYR A 85 -16.53 -13.08 -3.42
CA TYR A 85 -16.73 -14.52 -3.26
C TYR A 85 -18.05 -14.98 -3.89
N PHE A 86 -19.13 -14.22 -3.66
CA PHE A 86 -20.44 -14.53 -4.22
C PHE A 86 -20.47 -14.46 -5.76
N ILE A 87 -19.83 -13.45 -6.35
CA ILE A 87 -19.69 -13.33 -7.82
C ILE A 87 -18.96 -14.55 -8.38
N LEU A 88 -17.84 -14.94 -7.77
CA LEU A 88 -17.03 -16.07 -8.25
C LEU A 88 -17.75 -17.42 -8.14
N ILE A 89 -18.54 -17.64 -7.08
CA ILE A 89 -19.22 -18.93 -6.89
C ILE A 89 -20.50 -19.05 -7.73
N THR A 90 -21.16 -17.93 -8.04
CA THR A 90 -22.40 -17.93 -8.83
C THR A 90 -22.16 -17.81 -10.33
N VAL A 91 -21.25 -16.93 -10.75
CA VAL A 91 -20.98 -16.64 -12.17
C VAL A 91 -19.76 -17.44 -12.69
N GLY A 92 -18.89 -17.90 -11.78
CA GLY A 92 -17.70 -18.67 -12.13
C GLY A 92 -16.55 -17.83 -12.73
N GLY A 93 -15.57 -18.52 -13.30
CA GLY A 93 -14.44 -17.92 -14.01
C GLY A 93 -14.77 -17.49 -15.44
N THR A 94 -15.81 -16.70 -15.64
CA THR A 94 -16.23 -16.24 -16.98
C THR A 94 -15.87 -14.78 -17.20
N PHE A 95 -15.89 -14.32 -18.46
CA PHE A 95 -15.70 -12.89 -18.74
C PHE A 95 -16.81 -12.02 -18.11
N CYS A 96 -18.01 -12.57 -17.93
CA CYS A 96 -19.10 -11.90 -17.23
C CYS A 96 -18.75 -11.58 -15.77
N SER A 97 -18.08 -12.50 -15.05
CA SER A 97 -17.69 -12.22 -13.65
C SER A 97 -16.65 -11.11 -13.56
N VAL A 98 -15.76 -10.99 -14.54
CA VAL A 98 -14.80 -9.88 -14.66
C VAL A 98 -15.52 -8.55 -14.85
N VAL A 99 -16.45 -8.47 -15.81
CA VAL A 99 -17.20 -7.24 -16.10
C VAL A 99 -18.05 -6.81 -14.90
N ILE A 100 -18.78 -7.76 -14.30
CA ILE A 100 -19.60 -7.49 -13.10
C ILE A 100 -18.73 -6.98 -11.96
N SER A 101 -17.60 -7.66 -11.68
CA SER A 101 -16.67 -7.25 -10.63
C SER A 101 -16.11 -5.86 -10.89
N PHE A 102 -15.66 -5.57 -12.11
CA PHE A 102 -15.13 -4.26 -12.48
C PHE A 102 -16.16 -3.15 -12.27
N ILE A 103 -17.35 -3.28 -12.85
CA ILE A 103 -18.40 -2.27 -12.75
C ILE A 103 -18.79 -2.06 -11.29
N PHE A 104 -19.06 -3.14 -10.56
CA PHE A 104 -19.48 -3.07 -9.17
C PHE A 104 -18.43 -2.39 -8.28
N PHE A 105 -17.19 -2.90 -8.26
CA PHE A 105 -16.18 -2.38 -7.33
C PHE A 105 -15.69 -0.97 -7.71
N MET A 106 -15.65 -0.64 -9.00
CA MET A 106 -15.33 0.73 -9.44
C MET A 106 -16.46 1.71 -9.09
N ALA A 107 -17.72 1.35 -9.36
CA ALA A 107 -18.86 2.20 -9.00
C ALA A 107 -18.97 2.40 -7.49
N TYR A 108 -18.76 1.33 -6.71
CA TYR A 108 -18.77 1.39 -5.26
C TYR A 108 -17.66 2.29 -4.70
N LEU A 109 -16.43 2.13 -5.20
CA LEU A 109 -15.29 2.97 -4.79
C LEU A 109 -15.53 4.44 -5.17
N LEU A 110 -16.03 4.70 -6.38
CA LEU A 110 -16.32 6.07 -6.85
C LEU A 110 -17.41 6.72 -6.00
N THR A 111 -18.47 5.98 -5.68
CA THR A 111 -19.55 6.44 -4.79
C THR A 111 -19.00 6.73 -3.40
N GLY A 112 -18.13 5.85 -2.88
CA GLY A 112 -17.45 6.07 -1.61
C GLY A 112 -16.65 7.37 -1.59
N TYR A 113 -15.83 7.63 -2.63
CA TYR A 113 -15.10 8.89 -2.75
C TYR A 113 -16.03 10.09 -2.85
N TYR A 114 -17.11 9.99 -3.61
CA TYR A 114 -18.09 11.07 -3.75
C TYR A 114 -18.78 11.40 -2.42
N CYS A 115 -19.25 10.39 -1.70
CA CYS A 115 -19.94 10.55 -0.41
C CYS A 115 -19.03 10.97 0.74
N THR A 116 -17.71 10.74 0.62
CA THR A 116 -16.73 11.04 1.67
C THR A 116 -15.78 12.17 1.32
N ALA A 117 -16.02 12.86 0.20
CA ALA A 117 -15.21 14.00 -0.20
C ALA A 117 -15.29 15.14 0.83
N THR A 118 -14.14 15.66 1.21
CA THR A 118 -13.95 16.81 2.09
C THR A 118 -12.89 17.74 1.51
N ASP A 119 -12.91 19.01 1.89
CA ASP A 119 -11.91 20.00 1.46
C ASP A 119 -10.52 19.74 2.10
N GLU A 120 -10.49 18.97 3.20
CA GLU A 120 -9.27 18.54 3.85
C GLU A 120 -8.88 17.11 3.43
N TYR A 121 -7.57 16.85 3.35
CA TYR A 121 -7.02 15.52 3.08
C TYR A 121 -7.27 14.59 4.27
N ASP A 122 -8.38 13.85 4.21
CA ASP A 122 -8.75 12.87 5.22
C ASP A 122 -8.45 11.44 4.78
N MET A 123 -7.78 10.70 5.66
CA MET A 123 -7.57 9.27 5.44
C MET A 123 -8.77 8.47 5.94
N LYS A 124 -9.73 8.26 5.04
CA LYS A 124 -10.98 7.52 5.29
C LYS A 124 -10.85 6.06 4.83
N TRP A 125 -11.89 5.26 5.09
CA TRP A 125 -11.99 3.85 4.69
C TRP A 125 -11.82 3.62 3.18
N THR A 126 -12.07 4.64 2.36
CA THR A 126 -11.84 4.63 0.91
C THR A 126 -10.37 4.45 0.52
N THR A 127 -9.44 4.79 1.42
CA THR A 127 -7.99 4.68 1.21
C THR A 127 -7.52 3.23 1.05
N PRO A 128 -7.75 2.31 2.01
CA PRO A 128 -7.43 0.89 1.80
C PRO A 128 -8.37 0.24 0.79
N GLN A 129 -9.61 0.74 0.66
CA GLN A 129 -10.59 0.19 -0.27
C GLN A 129 -10.12 0.27 -1.72
N CYS A 130 -9.37 1.31 -2.12
CA CYS A 130 -8.91 1.41 -3.50
C CYS A 130 -7.93 0.27 -3.88
N ILE A 131 -7.05 -0.12 -2.95
CA ILE A 131 -6.13 -1.26 -3.13
C ILE A 131 -6.92 -2.57 -3.14
N LEU A 132 -7.89 -2.70 -2.24
CA LEU A 132 -8.76 -3.87 -2.17
C LEU A 132 -9.58 -4.05 -3.46
N THR A 133 -10.17 -2.99 -4.00
CA THR A 133 -10.89 -2.98 -5.28
C THR A 133 -10.00 -3.53 -6.39
N LEU A 134 -8.75 -3.06 -6.50
CA LEU A 134 -7.81 -3.57 -7.51
C LEU A 134 -7.46 -5.04 -7.29
N ARG A 135 -7.31 -5.50 -6.04
CA ARG A 135 -7.08 -6.92 -5.72
C ARG A 135 -8.26 -7.80 -6.10
N LEU A 136 -9.49 -7.40 -5.78
CA LEU A 136 -10.69 -8.18 -6.06
C LEU A 136 -10.98 -8.23 -7.56
N ILE A 137 -10.82 -7.12 -8.28
CA ILE A 137 -10.91 -7.12 -9.75
C ILE A 137 -9.81 -8.01 -10.34
N GLY A 138 -8.56 -7.89 -9.87
CA GLY A 138 -7.46 -8.76 -10.29
C GLY A 138 -7.74 -10.24 -10.04
N LEU A 139 -8.38 -10.58 -8.93
CA LEU A 139 -8.80 -11.95 -8.63
C LEU A 139 -9.80 -12.48 -9.67
N SER A 140 -10.75 -11.67 -10.14
CA SER A 140 -11.69 -12.09 -11.17
C SER A 140 -10.98 -12.42 -12.48
N TRP A 141 -9.97 -11.63 -12.85
CA TRP A 141 -9.10 -11.87 -14.00
C TRP A 141 -8.29 -13.16 -13.82
N ASP A 142 -7.67 -13.35 -12.65
CA ASP A 142 -6.87 -14.54 -12.36
C ASP A 142 -7.71 -15.83 -12.52
N VAL A 143 -8.96 -15.84 -12.03
CA VAL A 143 -9.85 -17.01 -12.15
C VAL A 143 -10.35 -17.20 -13.58
N TYR A 144 -10.65 -16.11 -14.30
CA TYR A 144 -11.03 -16.16 -15.72
C TYR A 144 -9.92 -16.71 -16.61
N ASP A 145 -8.69 -16.21 -16.45
CA ASP A 145 -7.53 -16.69 -17.19
C ASP A 145 -7.20 -18.15 -16.84
N GLY A 146 -7.52 -18.59 -15.62
CA GLY A 146 -7.48 -19.99 -15.21
C GLY A 146 -8.33 -20.93 -16.09
N GLN A 147 -9.42 -20.45 -16.68
CA GLN A 147 -10.30 -21.27 -17.51
C GLN A 147 -9.77 -21.46 -18.95
N LYS A 148 -8.76 -20.68 -19.35
CA LYS A 148 -8.16 -20.78 -20.68
C LYS A 148 -7.10 -21.90 -20.73
N SER A 149 -6.87 -22.42 -21.94
CA SER A 149 -5.73 -23.29 -22.23
C SER A 149 -4.43 -22.51 -22.06
N GLU A 150 -3.39 -23.14 -21.51
CA GLU A 150 -2.09 -22.51 -21.27
C GLU A 150 -1.43 -21.99 -22.55
N VAL A 151 -1.71 -22.59 -23.70
CA VAL A 151 -1.20 -22.15 -25.02
C VAL A 151 -1.73 -20.76 -25.39
N ASN A 152 -2.89 -20.38 -24.88
CA ASN A 152 -3.55 -19.10 -25.17
C ASN A 152 -3.24 -18.01 -24.12
N LEU A 153 -2.39 -18.31 -23.13
CA LEU A 153 -2.00 -17.38 -22.08
C LEU A 153 -0.62 -16.78 -22.36
N SER A 154 -0.46 -15.49 -22.10
CA SER A 154 0.86 -14.88 -22.03
C SER A 154 1.65 -15.44 -20.83
N GLU A 155 2.96 -15.25 -20.83
CA GLU A 155 3.81 -15.68 -19.69
C GLU A 155 3.36 -15.05 -18.37
N GLU A 156 3.01 -13.76 -18.37
CA GLU A 156 2.48 -13.08 -17.17
C GLU A 156 1.15 -13.69 -16.70
N GLN A 157 0.24 -14.01 -17.63
CA GLN A 157 -1.03 -14.65 -17.29
C GLN A 157 -0.83 -16.05 -16.73
N LYS A 158 0.14 -16.83 -17.23
CA LYS A 158 0.46 -18.16 -16.68
C LYS A 158 0.90 -18.06 -15.23
N GLU A 159 1.65 -17.02 -14.85
CA GLU A 159 2.09 -16.82 -13.47
C GLU A 159 0.94 -16.55 -12.49
N THR A 160 -0.14 -15.88 -12.93
CA THR A 160 -1.24 -15.47 -12.05
C THR A 160 -2.52 -16.28 -12.19
N ALA A 161 -2.72 -16.97 -13.33
CA ALA A 161 -3.93 -17.74 -13.63
C ALA A 161 -4.26 -18.79 -12.58
N LEU A 162 -5.50 -18.76 -12.09
CA LEU A 162 -6.05 -19.61 -11.03
C LEU A 162 -7.03 -20.63 -11.58
N LYS A 163 -6.64 -21.91 -11.57
CA LYS A 163 -7.48 -23.02 -12.04
C LYS A 163 -8.72 -23.30 -11.19
N ARG A 164 -8.74 -22.82 -9.94
CA ARG A 164 -9.87 -22.96 -9.01
C ARG A 164 -10.29 -21.62 -8.44
N CYS A 165 -11.57 -21.50 -8.07
CA CYS A 165 -12.04 -20.41 -7.23
C CYS A 165 -11.45 -20.55 -5.81
N PRO A 166 -10.84 -19.50 -5.24
CA PRO A 166 -10.45 -19.52 -3.83
C PRO A 166 -11.66 -19.57 -2.90
N SER A 167 -11.48 -20.17 -1.73
CA SER A 167 -12.46 -20.13 -0.64
C SER A 167 -12.56 -18.73 -0.05
N LEU A 168 -13.69 -18.43 0.61
CA LEU A 168 -13.89 -17.13 1.28
C LEU A 168 -12.75 -16.80 2.27
N LEU A 169 -12.24 -17.81 2.98
CA LEU A 169 -11.14 -17.65 3.93
C LEU A 169 -9.80 -17.30 3.23
N GLU A 170 -9.54 -17.87 2.05
CA GLU A 170 -8.36 -17.52 1.25
C GLU A 170 -8.49 -16.10 0.68
N ILE A 171 -9.69 -15.69 0.23
CA ILE A 171 -9.96 -14.31 -0.20
C ILE A 171 -9.79 -13.34 0.97
N GLY A 172 -10.31 -13.67 2.15
CA GLY A 172 -10.11 -12.90 3.37
C GLY A 172 -8.63 -12.77 3.74
N GLY A 173 -7.89 -13.87 3.73
CA GLY A 173 -6.47 -13.86 4.06
C GLY A 173 -5.64 -13.03 3.08
N HIS A 174 -5.97 -13.03 1.78
CA HIS A 174 -5.32 -12.18 0.77
C HIS A 174 -5.71 -10.70 0.92
N ALA A 175 -6.99 -10.42 1.13
CA ALA A 175 -7.51 -9.07 1.31
C ALA A 175 -6.88 -8.39 2.54
N TYR A 176 -6.79 -9.14 3.63
CA TYR A 176 -6.37 -8.68 4.95
C TYR A 176 -4.94 -9.09 5.33
N PHE A 177 -4.14 -9.58 4.36
CA PHE A 177 -2.73 -9.92 4.56
C PHE A 177 -2.02 -8.84 5.37
N SER A 178 -1.42 -9.22 6.51
CA SER A 178 -1.09 -8.33 7.63
C SER A 178 -0.46 -7.01 7.16
N CYS A 179 -1.12 -5.90 7.53
CA CYS A 179 -0.95 -4.48 7.14
C CYS A 179 -0.79 -4.15 5.64
N GLY A 180 -0.70 -5.15 4.76
CA GLY A 180 -0.81 -4.99 3.33
C GLY A 180 -2.20 -4.52 2.89
N PHE A 181 -3.21 -4.67 3.75
CA PHE A 181 -4.54 -4.09 3.58
C PHE A 181 -4.52 -2.54 3.57
N LEU A 182 -3.68 -1.93 4.42
CA LEU A 182 -3.72 -0.48 4.63
C LEU A 182 -2.98 0.29 3.53
N VAL A 183 -1.72 -0.08 3.31
CA VAL A 183 -0.85 0.58 2.33
C VAL A 183 0.12 -0.45 1.80
N SER A 184 -0.16 -1.13 0.70
CA SER A 184 0.80 -2.03 0.05
C SER A 184 0.61 -2.00 -1.46
N SER A 185 1.64 -2.44 -2.18
CA SER A 185 1.45 -2.83 -3.57
C SER A 185 0.41 -3.95 -3.67
N GLN A 186 -0.33 -3.92 -4.77
CA GLN A 186 -1.21 -5.02 -5.17
C GLN A 186 -0.34 -6.21 -5.61
N PHE A 187 -0.83 -7.42 -5.36
CA PHE A 187 -0.15 -8.66 -5.71
C PHE A 187 -1.19 -9.73 -6.06
N PRO A 188 -0.89 -10.67 -6.98
CA PRO A 188 -1.84 -11.67 -7.44
C PRO A 188 -2.22 -12.67 -6.35
N MET A 189 -3.45 -13.20 -6.43
CA MET A 189 -3.94 -14.18 -5.46
C MET A 189 -3.14 -15.49 -5.54
N LYS A 190 -2.77 -15.94 -6.73
CA LYS A 190 -1.96 -17.17 -6.90
C LYS A 190 -0.65 -17.14 -6.13
N ARG A 191 -0.04 -15.95 -6.05
CA ARG A 191 1.18 -15.77 -5.26
C ARG A 191 0.92 -15.89 -3.77
N TYR A 192 -0.17 -15.31 -3.28
CA TYR A 192 -0.61 -15.48 -1.90
C TYR A 192 -0.86 -16.95 -1.55
N LEU A 193 -1.56 -17.68 -2.42
CA LEU A 193 -1.81 -19.12 -2.24
C LEU A 193 -0.49 -19.90 -2.18
N ASN A 194 0.45 -19.62 -3.08
CA ASN A 194 1.77 -20.25 -3.06
C ASN A 194 2.54 -20.00 -1.74
N LEU A 195 2.34 -18.84 -1.10
CA LEU A 195 2.91 -18.54 0.22
C LEU A 195 2.30 -19.43 1.30
N VAL A 196 0.98 -19.45 1.43
CA VAL A 196 0.31 -20.21 2.49
C VAL A 196 0.40 -21.73 2.30
N GLU A 197 0.49 -22.20 1.05
CA GLU A 197 0.75 -23.59 0.69
C GLU A 197 2.21 -24.01 0.92
N GLY A 198 3.09 -23.06 1.27
CA GLY A 198 4.49 -23.36 1.59
C GLY A 198 5.36 -23.68 0.37
N LYS A 199 4.96 -23.32 -0.85
CA LYS A 199 5.77 -23.57 -2.07
C LYS A 199 7.11 -22.83 -2.07
N PHE A 200 7.26 -21.81 -1.22
CA PHE A 200 8.53 -21.09 -1.04
C PHE A 200 9.42 -21.69 0.05
N LYS A 201 8.97 -22.73 0.77
CA LYS A 201 9.63 -23.30 1.95
C LYS A 201 11.02 -23.86 1.64
N GLU A 202 11.17 -24.62 0.56
CA GLU A 202 12.48 -25.20 0.17
C GLU A 202 13.52 -24.13 -0.17
N LYS A 203 13.10 -23.08 -0.89
CA LYS A 203 13.99 -21.96 -1.25
C LYS A 203 14.52 -21.25 0.00
N ILE A 204 13.66 -21.08 1.01
CA ILE A 204 13.97 -20.46 2.30
C ILE A 204 14.89 -21.35 3.15
N LEU A 205 14.62 -22.66 3.25
CA LEU A 205 15.41 -23.61 4.05
C LEU A 205 16.83 -23.78 3.50
N ASN A 206 17.02 -23.62 2.20
CA ASN A 206 18.33 -23.67 1.53
C ASN A 206 19.19 -22.40 1.73
N GLY A 207 18.87 -21.57 2.74
CA GLY A 207 19.70 -20.44 3.15
C GLY A 207 19.60 -19.19 2.26
N ASN A 208 18.57 -19.06 1.41
CA ASN A 208 18.41 -17.87 0.57
C ASN A 208 16.94 -17.45 0.36
N PRO A 209 16.53 -16.19 0.67
CA PRO A 209 17.25 -15.10 1.32
C PRO A 209 16.89 -14.89 2.81
N ASP A 210 17.75 -14.16 3.53
CA ASP A 210 17.48 -13.60 4.87
C ASP A 210 16.42 -12.48 4.78
N CYS A 211 15.15 -12.89 4.74
CA CYS A 211 13.97 -12.02 4.63
C CYS A 211 13.82 -11.07 5.81
N VAL A 212 14.21 -11.52 7.00
CA VAL A 212 14.07 -10.75 8.23
C VAL A 212 15.01 -9.56 8.19
N SER A 213 16.30 -9.78 7.93
CA SER A 213 17.27 -8.70 7.78
C SER A 213 16.92 -7.76 6.63
N ALA A 214 16.46 -8.32 5.49
CA ALA A 214 16.01 -7.51 4.36
C ALA A 214 14.85 -6.59 4.75
N GLY A 215 13.82 -7.11 5.43
CA GLY A 215 12.67 -6.34 5.89
C GLY A 215 13.03 -5.27 6.93
N LEU A 216 13.88 -5.61 7.90
CA LEU A 216 14.36 -4.65 8.92
C LEU A 216 15.23 -3.54 8.31
N LYS A 217 16.06 -3.85 7.31
CA LYS A 217 16.79 -2.83 6.54
C LYS A 217 15.84 -1.85 5.84
N ARG A 218 14.68 -2.31 5.36
CA ARG A 218 13.65 -1.44 4.77
C ARG A 218 12.96 -0.58 5.82
N MET A 219 12.64 -1.14 6.99
CA MET A 219 12.15 -0.37 8.12
C MET A 219 13.08 0.80 8.44
N PHE A 220 14.38 0.52 8.56
CA PHE A 220 15.39 1.54 8.83
C PHE A 220 15.46 2.59 7.70
N GLN A 221 15.43 2.17 6.43
CA GLN A 221 15.37 3.09 5.29
C GLN A 221 14.13 3.98 5.31
N ALA A 222 12.96 3.42 5.65
CA ALA A 222 11.71 4.18 5.77
C ALA A 222 11.81 5.23 6.87
N ILE A 223 12.35 4.87 8.04
CA ILE A 223 12.57 5.80 9.15
C ILE A 223 13.49 6.95 8.73
N LEU A 224 14.60 6.67 8.04
CA LEU A 224 15.49 7.72 7.55
C LEU A 224 14.81 8.68 6.57
N ILE A 225 14.04 8.15 5.60
CA ILE A 225 13.30 8.98 4.64
C ILE A 225 12.22 9.79 5.36
N PHE A 226 11.56 9.21 6.35
CA PHE A 226 10.55 9.89 7.16
C PHE A 226 11.15 11.01 8.00
N SER A 227 12.33 10.81 8.60
CA SER A 227 13.06 11.86 9.31
C SER A 227 13.43 13.03 8.40
N VAL A 228 13.86 12.76 7.16
CA VAL A 228 14.11 13.81 6.15
C VAL A 228 12.83 14.58 5.85
N TYR A 229 11.69 13.90 5.73
CA TYR A 229 10.39 14.56 5.57
C TYR A 229 10.03 15.45 6.76
N ILE A 230 10.11 14.93 8.00
CA ILE A 230 9.79 15.70 9.21
C ILE A 230 10.65 16.97 9.31
N ILE A 231 11.96 16.83 9.11
CA ILE A 231 12.89 17.97 9.13
C ILE A 231 12.56 18.94 8.00
N GLY A 232 12.36 18.45 6.78
CA GLY A 232 12.04 19.30 5.62
C GLY A 232 10.70 20.04 5.76
N ASN A 233 9.69 19.38 6.31
CA ASN A 233 8.35 19.94 6.54
C ASN A 233 8.36 21.09 7.55
N ARG A 234 9.35 21.11 8.48
CA ARG A 234 9.57 22.25 9.38
C ARG A 234 10.01 23.51 8.63
N PHE A 235 10.78 23.37 7.56
CA PHE A 235 11.26 24.50 6.75
C PHE A 235 10.29 24.89 5.63
N PHE A 236 9.57 23.92 5.08
CA PHE A 236 8.64 24.11 3.96
C PHE A 236 7.27 23.49 4.30
N PRO A 237 6.52 24.07 5.25
CA PRO A 237 5.21 23.55 5.60
C PRO A 237 4.19 23.79 4.46
N GLU A 238 3.16 22.96 4.40
CA GLU A 238 2.07 23.06 3.41
C GLU A 238 1.47 24.45 3.30
N LYS A 239 1.34 25.10 4.45
CA LYS A 239 0.78 26.45 4.60
C LYS A 239 1.56 27.52 3.83
N VAL A 240 2.80 27.24 3.39
CA VAL A 240 3.57 28.16 2.53
C VAL A 240 2.80 28.49 1.27
N PHE A 241 2.08 27.53 0.65
CA PHE A 241 1.35 27.78 -0.59
C PHE A 241 0.16 28.75 -0.44
N TYR A 242 -0.39 28.85 0.76
CA TYR A 242 -1.53 29.72 1.08
C TYR A 242 -1.09 31.03 1.76
N SER A 243 0.22 31.24 1.92
CA SER A 243 0.73 32.46 2.54
C SER A 243 0.76 33.61 1.52
N HIS A 244 0.39 34.83 1.94
CA HIS A 244 0.51 36.03 1.11
C HIS A 244 1.94 36.24 0.59
N GLY A 245 2.95 35.86 1.36
CA GLY A 245 4.36 35.91 0.92
C GLY A 245 4.66 35.03 -0.29
N PHE A 246 3.94 33.91 -0.48
CA PHE A 246 4.09 33.08 -1.67
C PHE A 246 3.52 33.76 -2.91
N GLU A 247 2.40 34.48 -2.80
CA GLU A 247 1.80 35.24 -3.91
C GLU A 247 2.74 36.33 -4.44
N GLU A 248 3.49 36.97 -3.56
CA GLU A 248 4.43 38.05 -3.87
C GLU A 248 5.76 37.57 -4.44
N PHE A 249 6.10 36.28 -4.30
CA PHE A 249 7.39 35.78 -4.77
C PHE A 249 7.53 35.81 -6.30
N PRO A 250 8.73 36.12 -6.83
CA PRO A 250 9.00 36.02 -8.26
C PRO A 250 8.86 34.56 -8.73
N SER A 251 8.46 34.37 -9.99
CA SER A 251 8.08 33.06 -10.53
C SER A 251 9.14 31.97 -10.35
N TRP A 252 10.43 32.30 -10.42
CA TRP A 252 11.51 31.33 -10.21
C TRP A 252 11.54 30.77 -8.77
N LYS A 253 11.23 31.61 -7.78
CA LYS A 253 11.22 31.22 -6.36
C LYS A 253 9.98 30.37 -6.07
N LYS A 254 8.83 30.70 -6.65
CA LYS A 254 7.61 29.87 -6.61
C LYS A 254 7.88 28.46 -7.16
N ILE A 255 8.48 28.37 -8.35
CA ILE A 255 8.83 27.08 -8.97
C ILE A 255 9.78 26.28 -8.07
N LEU A 256 10.81 26.93 -7.51
CA LEU A 256 11.76 26.26 -6.61
C LEU A 256 11.06 25.70 -5.37
N ILE A 257 10.20 26.49 -4.72
CA ILE A 257 9.42 26.05 -3.55
C ILE A 257 8.50 24.88 -3.93
N ILE A 258 7.76 24.97 -5.04
CA ILE A 258 6.89 23.89 -5.52
C ILE A 258 7.66 22.58 -5.73
N VAL A 259 8.85 22.65 -6.34
CA VAL A 259 9.69 21.46 -6.58
C VAL A 259 10.18 20.85 -5.27
N ILE A 260 10.66 21.67 -4.33
CA ILE A 260 11.14 21.20 -3.02
C ILE A 260 9.99 20.57 -2.22
N CYS A 261 8.87 21.28 -2.09
CA CYS A 261 7.67 20.80 -1.41
C CYS A 261 7.17 19.49 -2.03
N SER A 262 6.99 19.43 -3.35
CA SER A 262 6.57 18.21 -4.06
C SER A 262 7.48 17.02 -3.72
N ARG A 263 8.79 17.25 -3.62
CA ARG A 263 9.75 16.21 -3.26
C ARG A 263 9.59 15.74 -1.81
N LEU A 264 9.36 16.66 -0.87
CA LEU A 264 9.11 16.34 0.53
C LEU A 264 7.82 15.54 0.71
N TYR A 265 6.72 15.93 0.04
CA TYR A 265 5.47 15.16 0.07
C TYR A 265 5.64 13.75 -0.50
N PHE A 266 6.41 13.62 -1.59
CA PHE A 266 6.72 12.31 -2.13
C PHE A 266 7.53 11.45 -1.16
N CYS A 267 8.45 12.05 -0.38
CA CYS A 267 9.19 11.34 0.68
C CYS A 267 8.27 10.79 1.77
N ARG A 268 7.23 11.53 2.19
CA ARG A 268 6.21 11.02 3.13
C ARG A 268 5.54 9.76 2.59
N TYR A 269 5.02 9.79 1.36
CA TYR A 269 4.37 8.63 0.75
C TYR A 269 5.32 7.45 0.58
N ALA A 270 6.52 7.72 0.05
CA ALA A 270 7.55 6.70 -0.17
C ALA A 270 8.00 6.04 1.15
N ALA A 271 8.12 6.79 2.25
CA ALA A 271 8.47 6.25 3.54
C ALA A 271 7.41 5.25 4.04
N VAL A 272 6.12 5.63 4.01
CA VAL A 272 5.00 4.75 4.42
C VAL A 272 4.94 3.49 3.55
N TRP A 273 5.11 3.64 2.23
CA TRP A 273 5.14 2.52 1.31
C TRP A 273 6.34 1.58 1.55
N ILE A 274 7.56 2.10 1.73
CA ILE A 274 8.74 1.30 2.04
C ILE A 274 8.59 0.59 3.39
N LEU A 275 7.99 1.27 4.38
CA LEU A 275 7.73 0.70 5.70
C LEU A 275 6.81 -0.52 5.60
N SER A 276 5.73 -0.43 4.83
CA SER A 276 4.85 -1.57 4.58
C SER A 276 5.51 -2.69 3.78
N CYS A 277 6.27 -2.35 2.74
CA CYS A 277 7.02 -3.34 1.98
C CYS A 277 8.07 -4.08 2.83
N GLY A 278 8.67 -3.40 3.80
CA GLY A 278 9.60 -4.01 4.76
C GLY A 278 8.94 -5.12 5.58
N MET A 279 7.74 -4.86 6.10
CA MET A 279 6.95 -5.84 6.82
C MET A 279 6.49 -7.00 5.91
N ALA A 280 5.93 -6.70 4.73
CA ALA A 280 5.53 -7.74 3.78
C ALA A 280 6.73 -8.61 3.35
N GLY A 281 7.92 -8.02 3.23
CA GLY A 281 9.16 -8.72 2.93
C GLY A 281 9.63 -9.69 4.01
N ILE A 282 9.27 -9.47 5.29
CA ILE A 282 9.53 -10.43 6.37
C ILE A 282 8.67 -11.69 6.18
N GLN A 283 7.44 -11.53 5.67
CA GLN A 283 6.47 -12.60 5.50
C GLN A 283 6.65 -13.35 4.16
N ASP A 284 6.99 -12.65 3.07
CA ASP A 284 7.24 -13.21 1.73
C ASP A 284 8.57 -12.72 1.13
N THR A 285 9.44 -13.69 0.81
CA THR A 285 10.78 -13.55 0.23
C THR A 285 10.86 -12.75 -1.08
N MET A 286 9.82 -12.75 -1.92
CA MET A 286 9.95 -12.27 -3.31
C MET A 286 9.45 -10.82 -3.50
N TYR A 287 8.87 -10.17 -2.49
CA TYR A 287 8.57 -8.72 -2.53
C TYR A 287 9.83 -7.88 -2.72
N PHE A 288 10.99 -8.46 -2.40
CA PHE A 288 12.30 -7.87 -2.57
C PHE A 288 12.68 -7.59 -4.04
N SER A 289 12.24 -8.44 -4.99
CA SER A 289 12.64 -8.34 -6.41
C SER A 289 11.97 -7.15 -7.13
N SER A 290 10.65 -7.03 -7.01
CA SER A 290 9.87 -5.92 -7.60
C SER A 290 10.30 -4.56 -7.02
N MET A 291 10.68 -4.53 -5.73
CA MET A 291 11.07 -3.30 -5.02
C MET A 291 12.46 -2.78 -5.38
N ASN A 292 13.42 -3.64 -5.75
CA ASN A 292 14.75 -3.19 -6.20
C ASN A 292 14.67 -2.37 -7.49
N SER A 293 13.72 -2.69 -8.38
CA SER A 293 13.47 -1.95 -9.61
C SER A 293 12.95 -0.53 -9.35
N PHE A 294 12.06 -0.36 -8.37
CA PHE A 294 11.54 0.96 -8.01
C PHE A 294 12.57 1.83 -7.27
N VAL A 295 13.31 1.29 -6.30
CA VAL A 295 14.38 2.04 -5.61
C VAL A 295 15.48 2.44 -6.59
N TYR A 296 15.78 1.59 -7.57
CA TYR A 296 16.66 1.92 -8.68
C TYR A 296 16.12 3.09 -9.52
N SER A 297 14.82 3.06 -9.87
CA SER A 297 14.14 4.16 -10.57
C SER A 297 14.15 5.47 -9.76
N LEU A 298 13.88 5.41 -8.46
CA LEU A 298 13.89 6.56 -7.56
C LEU A 298 15.28 7.18 -7.43
N ARG A 299 16.33 6.34 -7.36
CA ARG A 299 17.74 6.78 -7.40
C ARG A 299 18.08 7.43 -8.74
N LYS A 300 17.58 6.89 -9.86
CA LYS A 300 17.79 7.43 -11.20
C LYS A 300 17.12 8.81 -11.34
N THR A 301 15.89 8.96 -10.87
CA THR A 301 15.17 10.24 -10.85
C THR A 301 15.86 11.26 -9.94
N LEU A 302 16.29 10.87 -8.74
CA LEU A 302 17.06 11.74 -7.83
C LEU A 302 18.39 12.20 -8.44
N LYS A 303 19.14 11.30 -9.09
CA LYS A 303 20.38 11.66 -9.78
C LYS A 303 20.13 12.59 -10.97
N HIS A 304 19.09 12.34 -11.78
CA HIS A 304 18.78 13.17 -12.94
C HIS A 304 18.29 14.58 -12.55
N SER A 305 17.51 14.72 -11.48
CA SER A 305 17.05 16.04 -11.01
C SER A 305 18.19 16.92 -10.50
N PHE A 306 19.18 16.35 -9.80
CA PHE A 306 20.38 17.09 -9.38
C PHE A 306 21.27 17.46 -10.58
N LEU A 307 21.44 16.56 -11.56
CA LEU A 307 22.23 16.84 -12.75
C LEU A 307 21.58 17.91 -13.65
N LEU A 308 20.26 17.90 -13.80
CA LEU A 308 19.54 18.89 -14.61
C LEU A 308 19.57 20.28 -13.97
N ALA A 309 19.51 20.39 -12.64
CA ALA A 309 19.67 21.65 -11.93
C ALA A 309 21.08 22.25 -12.10
N PHE A 310 22.12 21.40 -12.20
CA PHE A 310 23.51 21.84 -12.40
C PHE A 310 23.86 22.08 -13.89
N LEU A 311 23.29 21.30 -14.80
CA LEU A 311 23.58 21.38 -16.24
C LEU A 311 22.81 22.48 -16.97
N LYS A 312 21.66 22.94 -16.44
CA LYS A 312 20.97 24.12 -17.01
C LYS A 312 21.70 25.44 -16.72
N ARG A 313 22.58 25.48 -15.70
CA ARG A 313 23.37 26.68 -15.37
C ARG A 313 24.65 26.81 -16.21
N LYS A 314 25.17 25.73 -16.79
CA LYS A 314 26.37 25.77 -17.65
C LYS A 314 26.11 26.07 -19.14
N ARG A 315 24.85 26.10 -19.61
CA ARG A 315 24.52 26.43 -21.01
C ARG A 315 24.14 27.90 -21.28
N CYS A 316 24.07 28.75 -20.27
CA CYS A 316 23.72 30.17 -20.44
C CYS A 316 24.90 31.16 -20.40
N CYS A 317 26.17 30.71 -20.31
CA CYS A 317 27.35 31.61 -20.26
C CYS A 317 28.30 31.51 -21.46
N CYS A 318 27.93 30.84 -22.55
CA CYS A 318 28.75 30.84 -23.78
C CYS A 318 27.88 31.09 -25.00
N ARG A 319 27.45 32.35 -25.17
CA ARG A 319 27.14 32.97 -26.46
C ARG A 319 26.81 34.44 -26.23
N MET A 320 27.77 35.30 -26.48
CA MET A 320 27.64 36.44 -27.38
C MET A 320 29.07 36.90 -27.75
N PRO A 321 29.26 37.45 -28.96
CA PRO A 321 30.57 37.67 -29.58
C PRO A 321 31.47 38.64 -28.80
#